data_AF-A0A328SIL1-F1
#
_entry.id   AF-A0A328SIL1-F1
#
_cell.length_a   1.000
_cell.length_b   1.000
_cell.length_c   1.000
_cell.angle_alpha   90.00
_cell.angle_beta   90.00
_cell.angle_gamma   90.00
#
_symmetry.space_group_name_H-M   'P 1'
#
loop_
_entity.id
_entity.type
_entity.pdbx_description
1 polymer ?
#
loop_
_entity_poly.entity_id
_entity_poly.type
_entity_poly.pdbx_seq_one_letter_code
_entity_poly.pdbx_strand_id
1 'polypeptide(L)' 'RTGVDLSGPIPLPTKKLVVPTRKSPDGEGKASWEKWELRIHKRLIGIEADERAMRQVMKVNVPDNVSIEIELKA' A
#
# COMPACT_ATOMS: atom_id res chain seq x y z
N ARG A 1 -20.62 7.49 -16.31
CA ARG A 1 -20.58 6.02 -16.20
C ARG A 1 -19.90 5.51 -17.46
N THR A 2 -18.57 5.42 -17.42
CA THR A 2 -17.81 4.67 -18.43
C THR A 2 -18.16 3.21 -18.18
N GLY A 3 -18.75 2.52 -19.17
CA GLY A 3 -19.22 1.13 -19.05
C GLY A 3 -18.07 0.14 -19.07
N VAL A 4 -17.06 0.40 -18.24
CA VAL A 4 -15.82 -0.37 -18.14
C VAL A 4 -15.99 -1.36 -17.02
N ASP A 5 -15.71 -2.63 -17.30
CA ASP A 5 -15.76 -3.67 -16.29
C ASP A 5 -14.64 -3.45 -15.26
N LEU A 6 -15.05 -3.21 -14.02
CA LEU A 6 -14.18 -3.03 -12.88
C LEU A 6 -14.10 -4.35 -12.11
N SER A 7 -12.95 -5.00 -12.15
CA SER A 7 -12.61 -5.98 -11.12
C SER A 7 -12.20 -5.20 -9.87
N GLY A 8 -13.05 -5.29 -8.84
CA GLY A 8 -13.04 -4.43 -7.66
C GLY A 8 -11.71 -4.43 -6.88
N PRO A 9 -11.60 -3.62 -5.82
CA PRO A 9 -10.36 -3.53 -5.05
C PRO A 9 -10.10 -4.85 -4.30
N ILE A 10 -9.26 -5.71 -4.89
CA ILE A 10 -8.82 -6.98 -4.32
C ILE A 10 -7.79 -6.66 -3.23
N PRO A 11 -8.07 -6.98 -1.95
CA PRO A 11 -7.11 -6.77 -0.88
C PRO A 11 -5.98 -7.79 -0.99
N LEU A 12 -4.75 -7.31 -1.18
CA LEU A 12 -3.57 -8.16 -1.11
C LEU A 12 -3.11 -8.29 0.35
N PRO A 13 -2.33 -9.34 0.69
CA PRO A 13 -1.79 -9.52 2.03
C PRO A 13 -1.04 -8.29 2.51
N THR A 14 -1.32 -7.86 3.74
CA THR A 14 -0.62 -6.74 4.37
C THR A 14 0.79 -7.18 4.74
N LYS A 15 1.81 -6.51 4.19
CA LYS A 15 3.20 -6.76 4.57
C LYS A 15 3.46 -6.09 5.91
N LYS A 16 3.87 -6.88 6.90
CA LYS A 16 4.25 -6.41 8.23
C LYS A 16 5.77 -6.38 8.34
N LEU A 17 6.34 -5.20 8.54
CA LEU A 17 7.76 -5.02 8.81
C LEU A 17 7.90 -4.80 10.31
N VAL A 18 8.48 -5.78 11.01
CA VAL A 18 8.66 -5.75 12.46
C VAL A 18 10.13 -5.47 12.75
N VAL A 19 10.41 -4.37 13.44
CA VAL A 19 11.76 -3.98 13.86
C VAL A 19 11.78 -3.94 15.39
N PRO A 20 12.26 -5.00 16.05
CA PRO A 20 12.46 -4.98 17.49
C PRO A 20 13.75 -4.22 17.81
N THR A 21 13.66 -3.16 18.61
CA THR A 21 14.81 -2.39 19.08
C THR A 21 14.92 -2.45 20.60
N ARG A 22 16.14 -2.36 21.13
CA ARG A 22 16.34 -2.22 22.58
C ARG A 22 15.99 -0.79 22.98
N LYS A 23 15.26 -0.62 24.08
CA LYS A 23 14.91 0.72 24.61
C LYS A 23 16.13 1.45 25.15
N SER A 24 16.96 0.74 25.92
CA SER A 24 18.14 1.31 26.54
C SER A 24 19.24 1.52 25.50
N PRO A 25 19.89 2.70 25.47
CA PRO A 25 21.08 2.92 24.66
C PRO A 25 22.31 2.22 25.26
N ASP A 26 22.29 1.99 26.58
CA ASP A 26 23.33 1.34 27.36
C ASP A 26 23.01 -0.14 27.66
N GLY A 27 24.07 -0.91 27.92
CA GLY A 27 24.01 -2.35 28.15
C GLY A 27 23.47 -2.75 29.52
N GLU A 28 23.37 -1.79 30.45
CA GLU A 28 23.01 -2.02 31.85
C GLU A 28 21.50 -2.09 32.08
N GLY A 29 21.10 -2.71 33.19
CA GLY A 29 19.70 -2.85 33.59
C GLY A 29 18.92 -3.96 32.87
N LYS A 30 17.59 -3.95 33.04
CA LYS A 30 16.69 -4.99 32.51
C LYS A 30 16.54 -4.83 30.99
N ALA A 31 16.81 -5.90 30.23
CA ALA A 31 16.58 -5.94 28.79
C ALA A 31 15.10 -5.66 28.46
N SER A 32 14.83 -4.46 27.96
CA SER A 32 13.51 -4.03 27.53
C SER A 32 13.53 -3.75 26.03
N TRP A 33 12.51 -4.25 25.34
CA TRP A 33 12.42 -4.23 23.88
C TRP A 33 11.20 -3.43 23.44
N GLU A 34 11.39 -2.56 22.47
CA GLU A 34 10.32 -1.96 21.68
C GLU A 34 10.09 -2.78 20.44
N LYS A 35 8.81 -2.93 20.08
CA LYS A 35 8.39 -3.63 18.88
C LYS A 35 7.76 -2.59 17.97
N TRP A 36 8.52 -2.11 17.01
CA TRP A 36 8.02 -1.22 15.97
C TRP A 36 7.43 -2.08 14.85
N GLU A 37 6.22 -1.74 14.39
CA GLU A 37 5.58 -2.40 13.25
C GLU A 37 5.19 -1.36 12.21
N LEU A 38 5.68 -1.53 10.99
CA LEU A 38 5.18 -0.82 9.81
C LEU A 38 4.28 -1.77 9.00
N ARG A 39 3.03 -1.35 8.80
CA ARG A 39 2.03 -2.11 8.03
C ARG A 39 1.83 -1.48 6.67
N ILE A 40 2.14 -2.24 5.62
CA ILE A 40 1.95 -1.82 4.23
C ILE A 40 0.75 -2.57 3.66
N HIS A 41 -0.35 -1.84 3.45
CA HIS A 41 -1.57 -2.36 2.84
C HIS A 41 -1.50 -2.22 1.33
N LYS A 42 -1.72 -3.32 0.61
CA LYS A 42 -1.74 -3.35 -0.85
C LYS A 42 -3.14 -3.71 -1.34
N ARG A 43 -3.60 -3.01 -2.38
CA ARG A 43 -4.87 -3.29 -3.07
C ARG A 43 -4.62 -3.31 -4.57
N LEU A 44 -5.22 -4.27 -5.25
CA LEU A 44 -5.18 -4.38 -6.71
C LEU A 44 -6.54 -4.00 -7.26
N ILE A 45 -6.58 -3.17 -8.30
CA ILE A 45 -7.80 -2.84 -9.05
C ILE A 45 -7.56 -3.27 -10.49
N GLY A 46 -8.43 -4.12 -11.03
CA GLY A 46 -8.41 -4.48 -12.44
C GLY A 46 -9.38 -3.61 -13.21
N ILE A 47 -8.89 -2.89 -14.21
CA ILE A 47 -9.71 -2.04 -15.08
C ILE A 47 -9.51 -2.54 -16.51
N GLU A 48 -10.59 -2.79 -17.23
CA GLU A 48 -10.52 -3.05 -18.67
C GLU A 48 -10.01 -1.79 -19.40
N ALA A 49 -9.10 -1.99 -20.36
CA ALA A 49 -8.34 -0.91 -20.96
C ALA A 49 -9.21 0.01 -21.85
N ASP A 50 -9.79 1.06 -21.26
CA ASP A 50 -10.32 2.22 -21.96
C ASP A 50 -9.44 3.46 -21.67
N GLU A 51 -8.92 4.08 -22.73
CA GLU A 51 -8.07 5.28 -22.63
C GLU A 51 -8.78 6.43 -21.89
N ARG A 52 -10.11 6.53 -22.02
CA ARG A 52 -10.91 7.55 -21.33
C ARG A 52 -10.98 7.32 -19.83
N ALA A 53 -11.09 6.06 -19.40
CA ALA A 53 -11.11 5.69 -17.99
C ALA A 53 -9.74 5.94 -17.33
N MET A 54 -8.64 5.61 -18.02
CA MET A 54 -7.28 5.85 -17.50
C MET A 54 -7.00 7.33 -17.21
N ARG A 55 -7.40 8.23 -18.12
CA ARG A 55 -7.26 9.69 -17.93
C ARG A 55 -8.11 10.23 -16.78
N GLN A 56 -9.21 9.56 -16.43
CA GLN A 56 -10.05 9.94 -15.28
C GLN A 56 -9.44 9.46 -13.97
N VAL A 57 -8.84 8.26 -13.94
CA VAL A 57 -8.16 7.71 -12.76
C VAL A 57 -6.97 8.57 -12.35
N MET A 58 -6.17 9.05 -13.31
CA MET A 58 -5.03 9.94 -13.03
C MET A 58 -5.42 11.30 -12.44
N LYS A 59 -6.70 11.72 -12.57
CA LYS A 59 -7.18 12.99 -12.00
C LYS A 59 -7.63 12.87 -10.54
N VAL A 60 -7.62 11.67 -9.97
CA VAL A 60 -8.02 11.47 -8.58
C VAL A 60 -6.95 12.07 -7.66
N ASN A 61 -7.38 12.84 -6.66
CA ASN A 61 -6.49 13.37 -5.64
C ASN A 61 -5.97 12.22 -4.76
N VAL A 62 -4.69 11.89 -4.90
CA VAL A 62 -4.03 10.85 -4.12
C VAL A 62 -3.42 11.50 -2.87
N PRO A 63 -3.74 11.03 -1.66
CA PRO A 63 -3.05 11.48 -0.45
C PRO A 63 -1.56 11.11 -0.48
N ASP A 64 -0.70 11.93 0.12
CA ASP A 64 0.77 11.78 0.06
C ASP A 64 1.31 10.45 0.62
N ASN A 65 0.52 9.75 1.44
CA ASN A 65 0.87 8.47 2.04
C ASN A 65 0.48 7.24 1.19
N VAL A 66 -0.07 7.44 -0.02
CA VAL A 66 -0.50 6.37 -0.92
C VAL A 66 0.37 6.37 -2.17
N SER A 67 1.02 5.24 -2.43
CA SER A 67 1.72 4.99 -3.69
C SER A 67 0.82 4.17 -4.62
N ILE A 68 0.65 4.64 -5.86
CA ILE A 68 -0.12 3.98 -6.92
C ILE A 68 0.84 3.60 -8.04
N GLU A 69 0.77 2.35 -8.47
CA GLU A 69 1.51 1.80 -9.60
C GLU A 69 0.50 1.25 -10.62
N ILE A 70 0.71 1.56 -11.89
CA ILE A 70 -0.18 1.16 -12.99
C ILE A 70 0.64 0.33 -13.97
N GLU A 71 0.24 -0.93 -14.16
CA GLU A 71 0.81 -1.82 -15.16
C GLU A 71 -0.22 -2.10 -16.27
N LEU A 72 0.18 -1.94 -17.53
CA LEU A 72 -0.61 -2.37 -18.68
C LEU A 72 -0.19 -3.79 -19.06
N LYS A 73 -1.11 -4.74 -18.89
CA LYS A 73 -0.92 -6.11 -19.40
C LYS A 73 -1.54 -6.18 -20.79
N ALA A 74 -0.70 -6.42 -21.80
CA ALA A 74 -1.09 -6.65 -23.19
C ALA A 74 -1.71 -8.05 -23.35
#